data_AF-A0A378VZJ1-F1
#
_entry.id   AF-A0A378VZJ1-F1
#
_cell.length_a   1.000
_cell.length_b   1.000
_cell.length_c   1.000
_cell.angle_alpha   90.00
_cell.angle_beta   90.00
_cell.angle_gamma   90.00
#
_symmetry.space_group_name_H-M   'P 1'
#
loop_
_entity.id
_entity.type
_entity.pdbx_description
1 polymer ?
#
loop_
_entity_poly.entity_id
_entity_poly.type
_entity_poly.pdbx_seq_one_letter_code
_entity_poly.pdbx_strand_id
1 'polypeptide(L)'
;MKAVKRYEPGRGARLFSFAVHWIKAEIHEFILRNWRLVRVATTKPQRKLFFNLRSMRKNLNVLSPKEAQDIADDLGVNFPKFWKWNSA
;
A
#
# COMPACT_ATOMS: atom_id res chain seq x y z
N MET A 1 -17.81 8.28 -3.87
CA MET A 1 -17.98 9.72 -3.53
C MET A 1 -19.00 9.91 -2.41
N LYS A 2 -18.62 9.70 -1.14
CA LYS A 2 -19.52 9.88 0.02
C LYS A 2 -19.42 11.27 0.64
N ALA A 3 -18.23 11.86 0.63
CA ALA A 3 -17.97 13.21 1.14
C ALA A 3 -18.81 14.28 0.44
N VAL A 4 -18.83 14.26 -0.90
CA VAL A 4 -19.57 15.25 -1.70
C VAL A 4 -21.09 15.12 -1.51
N LYS A 5 -21.60 13.90 -1.31
CA LYS A 5 -23.03 13.64 -1.09
C LYS A 5 -23.53 14.05 0.31
N ARG A 6 -22.63 14.22 1.29
CA ARG A 6 -22.96 14.52 2.70
C ARG A 6 -22.48 15.90 3.13
N TYR A 7 -21.99 16.70 2.19
CA TYR A 7 -21.46 18.02 2.47
C TYR A 7 -22.59 19.05 2.55
N GLU A 8 -22.70 19.71 3.70
CA GLU A 8 -23.66 20.79 3.95
C GLU A 8 -22.93 22.13 3.97
N PRO A 9 -23.04 22.98 2.92
CA PRO A 9 -22.31 24.24 2.82
C PRO A 9 -22.63 25.23 3.95
N GLY A 10 -23.84 25.14 4.53
CA GLY A 10 -24.31 26.03 5.59
C GLY A 10 -23.62 25.86 6.95
N ARG A 11 -22.81 24.82 7.15
CA ARG A 11 -22.13 24.55 8.43
C ARG A 11 -20.75 25.22 8.56
N GLY A 12 -20.35 26.08 7.62
CA GLY A 12 -19.13 26.89 7.68
C GLY A 12 -17.80 26.13 7.45
N ALA A 13 -17.82 24.80 7.33
CA ALA A 13 -16.64 24.02 6.99
C ALA A 13 -16.42 24.00 5.47
N ARG A 14 -15.19 24.22 5.01
CA ARG A 14 -14.84 24.11 3.57
C ARG A 14 -14.95 22.65 3.10
N LEU A 15 -15.45 22.45 1.88
CA LEU A 15 -15.60 21.12 1.24
C LEU A 15 -14.31 20.30 1.30
N PHE A 16 -13.16 20.92 1.04
CA PHE A 16 -11.86 20.26 1.12
C PHE A 16 -11.60 19.67 2.53
N SER A 17 -11.79 20.48 3.58
CA SER A 17 -11.61 20.05 4.97
C SER A 17 -12.55 18.91 5.35
N PHE A 18 -13.80 18.95 4.89
CA PHE A 18 -14.76 17.86 5.09
C PHE A 18 -14.35 16.60 4.34
N ALA A 19 -13.92 16.73 3.08
CA ALA A 19 -13.51 15.60 2.24
C ALA A 19 -12.31 14.84 2.80
N VAL A 20 -11.33 15.54 3.41
CA VAL A 20 -10.16 14.89 4.03
C VAL A 20 -10.58 13.88 5.11
N HIS A 21 -11.57 14.21 5.94
CA HIS A 21 -12.06 13.30 6.98
C HIS A 21 -12.66 12.02 6.37
N TRP A 22 -13.49 12.17 5.35
CA TRP A 22 -14.11 11.03 4.64
C TRP A 22 -13.09 10.18 3.88
N ILE A 23 -12.09 10.79 3.25
CA ILE A 23 -11.02 10.07 2.54
C ILE A 23 -10.23 9.21 3.54
N LYS A 24 -9.84 9.77 4.70
CA LYS A 24 -9.14 9.00 5.74
C LYS A 24 -10.00 7.85 6.27
N ALA A 25 -11.29 8.09 6.48
CA ALA A 25 -12.22 7.06 6.94
C ALA A 25 -12.35 5.90 5.93
N GLU A 26 -12.46 6.20 4.62
CA GLU A 26 -12.53 5.17 3.57
C GLU A 26 -11.22 4.38 3.44
N ILE A 27 -10.06 5.02 3.61
CA ILE A 27 -8.76 4.32 3.63
C ILE A 27 -8.71 3.34 4.80
N HIS A 28 -9.11 3.77 6.00
CA HIS A 28 -9.14 2.89 7.17
C HIS A 28 -10.12 1.73 6.98
N GLU A 29 -11.32 2.00 6.45
CA GLU A 29 -12.31 0.97 6.13
C GLU A 29 -11.77 -0.04 5.11
N PHE A 30 -11.08 0.44 4.08
CA PHE A 30 -10.43 -0.42 3.08
C PHE A 30 -9.36 -1.31 3.72
N ILE A 31 -8.54 -0.76 4.61
CA ILE A 31 -7.51 -1.51 5.35
C ILE A 31 -8.15 -2.59 6.23
N LEU A 32 -9.23 -2.27 6.95
CA LEU A 32 -9.94 -3.21 7.80
C LEU A 32 -10.58 -4.35 7.00
N ARG A 33 -11.23 -4.03 5.87
CA ARG A 33 -11.80 -5.04 4.95
C ARG A 33 -10.74 -5.93 4.32
N ASN A 34 -9.55 -5.37 4.04
CA ASN A 34 -8.45 -6.06 3.37
C ASN A 34 -7.30 -6.44 4.32
N TRP A 35 -7.57 -6.58 5.62
CA TRP A 35 -6.57 -6.81 6.66
C TRP A 35 -5.67 -8.03 6.41
N ARG A 36 -6.16 -9.03 5.65
CA ARG A 36 -5.36 -10.19 5.22
C ARG A 36 -4.17 -9.78 4.34
N LEU A 37 -4.35 -8.85 3.40
CA LEU A 37 -3.25 -8.33 2.56
C LEU A 37 -2.20 -7.61 3.41
N VAL A 38 -2.66 -6.81 4.38
CA VAL A 38 -1.80 -6.10 5.31
C VAL A 38 -1.03 -7.07 6.20
N ARG A 39 -1.69 -8.11 6.73
CA ARG A 39 -1.08 -9.13 7.58
C ARG A 39 -0.08 -10.01 6.83
N VAL A 40 -0.25 -10.21 5.53
CA VAL A 40 0.72 -10.93 4.68
C VAL A 40 2.02 -10.15 4.50
N ALA A 41 2.07 -8.85 4.83
CA ALA A 41 3.29 -8.04 4.78
C ALA A 41 3.87 -7.68 6.16
N THR A 42 3.26 -8.10 7.27
CA THR A 42 3.65 -7.66 8.63
C THR A 42 4.79 -8.47 9.25
N THR A 43 5.33 -9.51 8.60
CA THR A 43 6.51 -10.19 9.16
C THR A 43 7.76 -9.32 9.05
N LYS A 44 8.74 -9.49 9.96
CA LYS A 44 10.01 -8.74 9.93
C LYS A 44 10.71 -8.76 8.56
N PRO A 45 10.89 -9.92 7.87
CA PRO A 45 11.51 -9.96 6.55
C PRO A 45 10.66 -9.28 5.47
N GLN A 46 9.34 -9.39 5.52
CA GLN A 46 8.44 -8.75 4.55
C GLN A 46 8.36 -7.23 4.72
N ARG A 47 8.42 -6.73 5.96
CA ARG A 47 8.56 -5.29 6.22
C ARG A 47 9.89 -4.77 5.67
N LYS A 48 11.01 -5.46 5.96
CA LYS A 48 12.33 -5.12 5.43
C LYS A 48 12.32 -5.07 3.91
N LEU A 49 11.75 -6.10 3.27
CA LEU A 49 11.54 -6.17 1.82
C LEU A 49 10.70 -5.00 1.31
N PHE A 50 9.53 -4.73 1.90
CA PHE A 50 8.64 -3.65 1.47
C PHE A 50 9.29 -2.27 1.57
N PHE A 51 10.01 -1.99 2.66
CA PHE A 51 10.71 -0.71 2.84
C PHE A 51 11.93 -0.58 1.92
N ASN A 52 12.70 -1.66 1.72
CA ASN A 52 13.81 -1.68 0.77
C ASN A 52 13.30 -1.46 -0.66
N LEU A 53 12.28 -2.20 -1.10
CA LEU A 53 11.65 -2.01 -2.41
C LEU A 53 11.11 -0.59 -2.60
N ARG A 54 10.45 -0.02 -1.59
CA ARG A 54 9.96 1.37 -1.62
C ARG A 54 11.10 2.38 -1.75
N SER A 55 12.22 2.15 -1.08
CA SER A 55 13.40 3.02 -1.15
C SER A 55 14.14 2.92 -2.49
N MET A 56 14.12 1.75 -3.12
CA MET A 56 14.74 1.46 -4.42
C MET A 56 13.89 1.97 -5.59
N ARG A 57 12.56 2.07 -5.42
CA ARG A 57 11.61 2.54 -6.45
C ARG A 57 11.62 4.06 -6.65
N LYS A 58 12.79 4.69 -6.74
CA LYS A 58 12.93 6.11 -7.15
C LYS A 58 12.43 6.37 -8.57
N ASN A 59 12.35 5.33 -9.41
CA ASN A 59 11.73 5.37 -10.73
C ASN A 59 10.64 4.28 -10.82
N LEU A 60 9.52 4.63 -11.44
CA LEU A 60 8.31 3.79 -11.61
C LEU A 60 8.50 2.54 -12.50
N ASN A 61 9.73 2.09 -12.73
CA ASN A 61 9.98 0.91 -13.54
C ASN A 61 9.69 -0.38 -12.76
N VAL A 62 9.02 -1.30 -13.43
CA VAL A 62 8.80 -2.67 -12.95
C VAL A 62 10.18 -3.32 -12.74
N LEU A 63 10.42 -3.87 -11.56
CA LEU A 63 11.66 -4.58 -11.23
C LEU A 63 11.90 -5.69 -12.24
N SER A 64 13.11 -5.76 -12.78
CA SER A 64 13.51 -6.89 -13.61
C SER A 64 13.48 -8.18 -12.77
N PRO A 65 13.11 -9.34 -13.35
CA PRO A 65 13.17 -10.63 -12.66
C PRO A 65 14.52 -10.93 -12.01
N LYS A 66 15.62 -10.38 -12.56
CA LYS A 66 16.97 -10.50 -12.01
C LYS A 66 17.16 -9.67 -10.74
N GLU A 67 16.72 -8.41 -10.75
CA GLU A 67 16.80 -7.52 -9.56
C GLU A 67 15.92 -8.06 -8.42
N ALA A 68 14.78 -8.65 -8.76
CA ALA A 68 13.92 -9.35 -7.83
C ALA A 68 14.61 -10.56 -7.17
N GLN A 69 15.42 -11.30 -7.92
CA GLN A 69 16.18 -12.46 -7.43
C GLN A 69 17.32 -12.01 -6.51
N ASP A 70 18.08 -10.99 -6.92
CA ASP A 70 19.19 -10.45 -6.13
C ASP A 70 18.71 -9.91 -4.76
N ILE A 71 17.55 -9.25 -4.74
CA ILE A 71 16.91 -8.78 -3.51
C ILE A 71 16.39 -9.94 -2.66
N ALA A 72 15.85 -10.99 -3.27
CA ALA A 72 15.39 -12.17 -2.56
C ALA A 72 16.55 -12.90 -1.87
N ASP A 73 17.69 -12.98 -2.53
CA ASP A 73 18.92 -13.62 -2.03
C ASP A 73 19.56 -12.79 -0.90
N ASP A 74 19.64 -11.46 -1.02
CA ASP A 74 20.12 -10.56 0.05
C ASP A 74 19.23 -10.62 1.32
N LEU A 75 17.94 -10.87 1.13
CA LEU A 75 16.96 -10.94 2.21
C LEU A 75 16.73 -12.37 2.73
N GLY A 76 17.41 -13.38 2.16
CA GLY A 76 17.30 -14.78 2.56
C GLY A 76 15.88 -15.36 2.41
N VAL A 77 15.10 -14.87 1.44
CA VAL A 77 13.71 -15.28 1.19
C VAL A 77 13.59 -16.05 -0.13
N ASN A 78 12.82 -17.13 -0.11
CA ASN A 78 12.67 -18.04 -1.24
C ASN A 78 11.90 -17.40 -2.44
N PHE A 79 12.56 -17.26 -3.59
CA PHE A 79 12.11 -16.54 -4.80
C PHE A 79 10.77 -17.01 -5.41
N PRO A 80 10.48 -18.32 -5.56
CA PRO A 80 9.18 -18.80 -6.05
C PRO A 80 7.96 -18.26 -5.28
N LYS A 81 8.13 -17.91 -4.00
CA LYS A 81 7.06 -17.28 -3.20
C LYS A 81 6.94 -15.77 -3.46
N PHE A 82 8.04 -15.12 -3.83
CA PHE A 82 8.12 -13.68 -4.11
C PHE A 82 7.47 -13.34 -5.47
N TRP A 83 7.78 -14.09 -6.53
CA TRP A 83 7.29 -13.80 -7.88
C TRP A 83 5.76 -13.92 -8.01
N LYS A 84 5.14 -14.93 -7.38
CA LYS A 84 3.67 -15.10 -7.34
C LYS A 84 2.91 -13.92 -6.73
N TRP A 85 3.57 -13.04 -6.00
CA TRP A 85 2.96 -11.90 -5.32
C TRP A 85 2.85 -10.65 -6.21
N ASN A 86 3.64 -10.57 -7.29
CA ASN A 86 3.75 -9.39 -8.13
C ASN A 86 3.17 -9.60 -9.55
N SER A 87 2.48 -10.73 -9.77
CA SER A 87 1.92 -11.15 -11.07
C SER A 87 0.38 -11.23 -11.07
N ALA A 88 -0.29 -10.54 -10.15
CA ALA A 88 -1.76 -10.45 -10.06
C ALA A 88 -2.23 -8.99 -10.12
#